data_AF-A0A975FUU2-F1
#
_entry.id   AF-A0A975FUU2-F1
#
_cell.length_a   1.000
_cell.length_b   1.000
_cell.length_c   1.000
_cell.angle_alpha   90.00
_cell.angle_beta   90.00
_cell.angle_gamma   90.00
#
_symmetry.space_group_name_H-M   'P 1'
#
loop_
_entity.id
_entity.type
_entity.pdbx_description
1 polymer ?
#
loop_
_entity_poly.entity_id
_entity_poly.type
_entity_poly.pdbx_seq_one_letter_code
_entity_poly.pdbx_strand_id
1 'polypeptide(L)'
;MKYNVIDFLKHLDWDSFWLNFLVGLIFFILSIPVAIKIIPYFTIRQLRNKNKKYILRKTSYVIQEICEYLSLMPFKDDELHRHQVAIFTSKKDLKNHRFVGLLNINVFNPIVYPKVQLVVADYFKNLSINEGFDLLTNEKNRISIFREKLERIIEVHSLHIDENTISNISELCLDIRSFEIEFEFNFAIDDLIEKGVTERVGVFGVMNLAKLYEKTLILMKNLIDKKHFETETKLKK
;
A
#
# COMPACT_ATOMS: atom_id res chain seq x y z
N MET A 1 30.68 -2.49 -71.98
CA MET A 1 29.79 -1.32 -72.17
C MET A 1 29.89 -0.48 -70.90
N LYS A 2 30.78 0.52 -70.85
CA LYS A 2 30.92 1.39 -69.70
C LYS A 2 29.81 2.43 -69.80
N TYR A 3 28.72 2.25 -69.04
CA TYR A 3 27.83 3.36 -68.77
C TYR A 3 28.67 4.42 -68.05
N ASN A 4 29.04 5.47 -68.76
CA ASN A 4 29.74 6.60 -68.18
C ASN A 4 28.77 7.23 -67.18
N VAL A 5 29.14 7.20 -65.89
CA VAL A 5 28.42 7.87 -64.80
C VAL A 5 28.09 9.33 -65.16
N ILE A 6 28.94 9.95 -65.98
CA ILE A 6 28.80 11.30 -66.51
C ILE A 6 27.60 11.46 -67.45
N ASP A 7 27.29 10.48 -68.31
CA ASP A 7 26.11 10.55 -69.21
C ASP A 7 24.81 10.31 -68.43
N PHE A 8 24.84 9.45 -67.40
CA PHE A 8 23.70 9.26 -66.50
C PHE A 8 23.36 10.55 -65.73
N LEU A 9 24.38 11.26 -65.23
CA LEU A 9 24.20 12.53 -64.51
C LEU A 9 23.68 13.66 -65.41
N LYS A 10 23.94 13.64 -66.72
CA LYS A 10 23.44 14.66 -67.65
C LYS A 10 21.95 14.51 -68.00
N HIS A 11 21.41 13.30 -67.92
CA HIS A 11 19.99 13.01 -68.19
C HIS A 11 19.12 13.02 -66.93
N LEU A 12 19.70 13.31 -65.77
CA LEU A 12 18.96 13.42 -64.52
C LEU A 12 18.19 14.75 -64.49
N ASP A 13 16.91 14.70 -64.11
CA ASP A 13 16.10 15.89 -63.87
C ASP A 13 16.55 16.55 -62.56
N TRP A 14 17.56 17.42 -62.68
CA TRP A 14 18.18 18.11 -61.55
C TRP A 14 17.22 19.00 -60.79
N ASP A 15 16.23 19.60 -61.46
CA ASP A 15 15.25 20.48 -60.81
C ASP A 15 14.35 19.67 -59.87
N SER A 16 13.88 18.51 -60.34
CA SER A 16 13.13 17.56 -59.50
C SER A 16 14.00 17.00 -58.37
N PHE A 17 15.29 16.73 -58.61
CA PHE A 17 16.22 16.28 -57.58
C PHE A 17 16.41 17.32 -56.47
N TRP A 18 16.66 18.59 -56.83
CA TRP A 18 16.86 19.68 -55.87
C TRP A 18 15.58 19.97 -55.08
N LEU A 19 14.42 19.92 -55.71
CA LEU A 19 13.14 20.13 -55.03
C LEU A 19 12.83 19.00 -54.04
N ASN A 20 13.04 17.74 -54.43
CA ASN A 20 12.89 16.59 -53.54
C ASN A 20 13.91 16.61 -52.39
N PHE A 21 15.16 17.02 -52.66
CA PHE A 21 16.19 17.17 -51.64
C PHE A 21 15.83 18.24 -50.62
N LEU A 22 15.35 19.40 -51.06
CA LEU A 22 14.96 20.52 -50.20
C LEU A 22 13.73 20.17 -49.36
N VAL A 23 12.72 19.53 -49.96
CA VAL A 23 11.55 19.00 -49.23
C VAL A 23 11.99 17.95 -48.19
N GLY A 24 12.88 17.03 -48.56
CA GLY A 24 13.45 16.04 -47.64
C GLY A 24 14.20 16.67 -46.47
N LEU A 25 14.98 17.73 -46.73
CA LEU A 25 15.72 18.47 -45.70
C LEU A 25 14.76 19.21 -44.74
N ILE A 26 13.69 19.82 -45.25
CA ILE A 26 12.66 20.44 -44.42
C ILE A 26 11.99 19.41 -43.51
N PHE A 27 11.58 18.26 -44.06
CA PHE A 27 10.99 17.18 -43.26
C PHE A 27 11.97 16.63 -42.21
N PHE A 28 13.24 16.48 -42.58
CA PHE A 28 14.28 16.05 -41.65
C PHE A 28 14.43 17.04 -40.49
N ILE A 29 14.58 18.34 -40.77
CA ILE A 29 14.70 19.39 -39.74
C ILE A 29 13.46 19.44 -38.84
N LEU A 30 12.25 19.29 -39.40
CA LEU A 30 11.01 19.25 -38.63
C LEU A 30 10.84 17.97 -37.80
N SER A 31 11.40 16.84 -38.26
CA SER A 31 11.32 15.56 -37.54
C SER A 31 12.18 15.52 -36.29
N ILE A 32 13.32 16.23 -36.26
CA ILE A 32 14.25 16.31 -35.13
C ILE A 32 13.57 16.78 -33.83
N PRO A 33 12.87 17.94 -33.78
CA PRO A 33 12.19 18.38 -32.56
C PRO A 33 11.04 17.45 -32.17
N VAL A 34 10.35 16.82 -33.13
CA VAL A 34 9.31 15.83 -32.86
C VAL A 34 9.92 14.62 -32.14
N ALA A 35 11.02 14.08 -32.66
CA ALA A 35 11.70 12.92 -32.11
C ALA A 35 12.36 13.20 -30.74
N ILE A 36 12.98 14.37 -30.56
CA ILE A 36 13.74 14.70 -29.35
C ILE A 36 12.83 15.23 -28.23
N LYS A 37 11.80 16.02 -28.54
CA LYS A 37 10.95 16.65 -27.51
C LYS A 37 9.57 16.02 -27.42
N ILE A 38 8.87 15.88 -28.54
CA ILE A 38 7.45 15.55 -28.53
C ILE A 38 7.24 14.08 -28.13
N ILE A 39 7.94 13.14 -28.76
CA ILE A 39 7.81 11.71 -28.46
C ILE A 39 8.19 11.42 -27.00
N PRO A 40 9.34 11.85 -26.46
CA PRO A 40 9.69 11.62 -25.06
C PRO A 40 8.70 12.26 -24.10
N TYR A 41 8.20 13.47 -24.39
CA TYR A 41 7.21 14.13 -23.55
C TYR A 41 5.90 13.32 -23.43
N PHE A 42 5.36 12.85 -24.56
CA PHE A 42 4.14 12.04 -24.55
C PHE A 42 4.36 10.68 -23.88
N THR A 43 5.49 10.04 -24.14
CA THR A 43 5.86 8.76 -23.50
C THR A 43 6.00 8.91 -21.97
N ILE A 44 6.72 9.93 -21.50
CA ILE A 44 6.87 10.22 -20.07
C ILE A 44 5.52 10.54 -19.44
N ARG A 45 4.67 11.32 -20.11
CA ARG A 45 3.33 11.65 -19.63
C ARG A 45 2.44 10.40 -19.51
N GLN A 46 2.47 9.51 -20.51
CA GLN A 46 1.73 8.25 -20.45
C GLN A 46 2.27 7.32 -19.35
N LEU A 47 3.59 7.21 -19.19
CA LEU A 47 4.23 6.45 -18.12
C LEU A 47 3.82 6.98 -16.74
N ARG A 48 3.88 8.31 -16.52
CA ARG A 48 3.43 8.94 -15.27
C ARG A 48 1.97 8.64 -14.96
N ASN A 49 1.09 8.73 -15.97
CA ASN A 49 -0.33 8.45 -15.79
C ASN A 49 -0.60 6.97 -15.47
N LYS A 50 0.08 6.03 -16.16
CA LYS A 50 0.00 4.60 -15.84
C LYS A 50 0.48 4.32 -14.42
N ASN A 51 1.66 4.83 -14.05
CA ASN A 51 2.23 4.67 -12.72
C ASN A 51 1.29 5.19 -11.63
N LYS A 52 0.68 6.38 -11.81
CA LYS A 52 -0.29 6.94 -10.86
C LYS A 52 -1.50 6.01 -10.66
N LYS A 53 -2.03 5.41 -11.73
CA LYS A 53 -3.15 4.46 -11.64
C LYS A 53 -2.76 3.18 -10.90
N TYR A 54 -1.55 2.66 -11.14
CA TYR A 54 -1.04 1.50 -10.42
C TYR A 54 -0.79 1.79 -8.94
N ILE A 55 -0.18 2.93 -8.60
CA ILE A 55 0.00 3.39 -7.21
C ILE A 55 -1.34 3.42 -6.50
N LEU A 56 -2.33 4.11 -7.09
CA LEU A 56 -3.67 4.23 -6.53
C LEU A 56 -4.32 2.87 -6.26
N ARG A 57 -4.27 1.96 -7.24
CA ARG A 57 -4.85 0.62 -7.12
C ARG A 57 -4.18 -0.20 -6.01
N LYS A 58 -2.85 -0.12 -5.89
CA LYS A 58 -2.09 -0.85 -4.86
C LYS A 58 -2.37 -0.30 -3.48
N THR A 59 -2.30 1.01 -3.30
CA THR A 59 -2.66 1.64 -2.03
C THR A 59 -4.11 1.33 -1.65
N SER A 60 -5.03 1.25 -2.63
CA SER A 60 -6.41 0.82 -2.37
C SER A 60 -6.49 -0.61 -1.84
N TYR A 61 -5.73 -1.56 -2.42
CA TYR A 61 -5.66 -2.93 -1.90
C TYR A 61 -5.09 -2.99 -0.50
N VAL A 62 -4.01 -2.25 -0.21
CA VAL A 62 -3.46 -2.17 1.16
C VAL A 62 -4.50 -1.63 2.14
N ILE A 63 -5.18 -0.54 1.80
CA ILE A 63 -6.26 0.03 2.62
C ILE A 63 -7.36 -1.01 2.85
N GLN A 64 -7.75 -1.76 1.81
CA GLN A 64 -8.78 -2.78 1.91
C GLN A 64 -8.38 -3.89 2.88
N GLU A 65 -7.15 -4.41 2.79
CA GLU A 65 -6.66 -5.43 3.73
C GLU A 65 -6.56 -4.91 5.17
N ILE A 66 -6.14 -3.66 5.36
CA ILE A 66 -6.14 -3.03 6.69
C ILE A 66 -7.57 -2.88 7.22
N CYS A 67 -8.53 -2.47 6.39
CA CYS A 67 -9.95 -2.39 6.79
C CYS A 67 -10.47 -3.75 7.23
N GLU A 68 -10.21 -4.80 6.45
CA GLU A 68 -10.65 -6.16 6.74
C GLU A 68 -10.06 -6.64 8.08
N TYR A 69 -8.74 -6.50 8.25
CA TYR A 69 -8.05 -6.87 9.49
C TYR A 69 -8.63 -6.14 10.72
N LEU A 70 -8.78 -4.81 10.65
CA LEU A 70 -9.32 -4.02 11.76
C LEU A 70 -10.81 -4.29 12.02
N SER A 71 -11.59 -4.62 10.98
CA SER A 71 -13.03 -4.91 11.12
C SER A 71 -13.30 -6.19 11.89
N LEU A 72 -12.36 -7.14 11.86
CA LEU A 72 -12.46 -8.42 12.55
C LEU A 72 -11.89 -8.36 13.97
N MET A 73 -11.32 -7.23 14.40
CA MET A 73 -10.70 -7.05 15.71
C MET A 73 -11.62 -7.54 16.84
N PRO A 74 -11.14 -8.40 17.77
CA PRO A 74 -11.99 -8.96 18.82
C PRO A 74 -12.35 -7.92 19.90
N PHE A 75 -11.59 -6.83 20.01
CA PHE A 75 -11.76 -5.83 21.05
C PHE A 75 -12.87 -4.84 20.68
N LYS A 76 -14.03 -4.99 21.33
CA LYS A 76 -15.20 -4.11 21.12
C LYS A 76 -15.18 -2.98 22.15
N ASP A 77 -15.29 -1.75 21.65
CA ASP A 77 -15.42 -0.53 22.46
C ASP A 77 -16.32 0.47 21.73
N ASP A 78 -17.34 0.98 22.42
CA ASP A 78 -18.36 1.84 21.81
C ASP A 78 -17.80 3.20 21.40
N GLU A 79 -16.82 3.74 22.12
CA GLU A 79 -16.21 5.03 21.80
C GLU A 79 -15.32 4.93 20.56
N LEU A 80 -14.51 3.88 20.48
CA LEU A 80 -13.63 3.57 19.35
C LEU A 80 -14.44 3.33 18.07
N HIS A 81 -15.59 2.65 18.21
CA HIS A 81 -16.46 2.24 17.09
C HIS A 81 -17.65 3.17 16.82
N ARG A 82 -17.71 4.32 17.50
CA ARG A 82 -18.79 5.31 17.39
C ARG A 82 -18.94 5.88 15.98
N HIS A 83 -17.84 5.96 15.24
CA HIS A 83 -17.78 6.58 13.93
C HIS A 83 -17.34 5.57 12.88
N GLN A 84 -17.98 5.64 11.73
CA GLN A 84 -17.60 4.88 10.56
C GLN A 84 -17.02 5.83 9.50
N VAL A 85 -15.91 5.44 8.90
CA VAL A 85 -15.22 6.16 7.83
C VAL A 85 -15.31 5.33 6.56
N ALA A 86 -16.07 5.83 5.59
CA ALA A 86 -16.05 5.29 4.24
C ALA A 86 -14.92 5.94 3.44
N ILE A 87 -14.11 5.12 2.78
CA ILE A 87 -12.92 5.56 2.03
C ILE A 87 -13.20 5.38 0.55
N PHE A 88 -12.94 6.44 -0.22
CA PHE A 88 -13.09 6.46 -1.66
C PHE A 88 -11.79 6.98 -2.30
N THR A 89 -11.55 6.62 -3.55
CA THR A 89 -10.57 7.34 -4.38
C THR A 89 -11.09 8.74 -4.69
N SER A 90 -10.21 9.73 -4.91
CA SER A 90 -10.63 11.14 -5.04
C SER A 90 -11.60 11.40 -6.21
N LYS A 91 -12.64 12.22 -5.95
CA LYS A 91 -13.63 12.68 -6.93
C LYS A 91 -13.02 13.50 -8.08
N LYS A 92 -11.82 14.05 -7.90
CA LYS A 92 -11.07 14.74 -8.99
C LYS A 92 -10.79 13.82 -10.18
N ASP A 93 -10.77 12.50 -9.95
CA ASP A 93 -10.69 11.50 -11.01
C ASP A 93 -12.04 10.78 -11.13
N LEU A 94 -13.07 11.48 -11.61
CA LEU A 94 -14.44 10.96 -11.80
C LEU A 94 -14.48 9.58 -12.48
N LYS A 95 -13.54 9.29 -13.39
CA LYS A 95 -13.44 7.99 -14.09
C LYS A 95 -12.98 6.85 -13.18
N ASN A 96 -12.24 7.17 -12.12
CA ASN A 96 -11.68 6.21 -11.17
C ASN A 96 -12.20 6.39 -9.74
N HIS A 97 -13.21 7.25 -9.51
CA HIS A 97 -13.88 7.40 -8.22
C HIS A 97 -14.58 6.08 -7.86
N ARG A 98 -14.09 5.41 -6.82
CA ARG A 98 -14.53 4.08 -6.40
C ARG A 98 -14.47 4.01 -4.89
N PHE A 99 -15.40 3.26 -4.34
CA PHE A 99 -15.33 2.82 -2.95
C PHE A 99 -14.13 1.88 -2.78
N VAL A 100 -13.37 2.09 -1.71
CA VAL A 100 -12.14 1.35 -1.38
C VAL A 100 -12.34 0.47 -0.16
N GLY A 101 -12.93 1.01 0.90
CA GLY A 101 -13.08 0.30 2.16
C GLY A 101 -13.93 1.05 3.17
N LEU A 102 -14.36 0.31 4.19
CA LEU A 102 -15.14 0.82 5.31
C LEU A 102 -14.38 0.54 6.59
N LEU A 103 -14.07 1.59 7.34
CA LEU A 103 -13.40 1.48 8.62
C LEU A 103 -14.36 1.87 9.73
N ASN A 104 -14.53 1.00 10.72
CA ASN A 104 -15.41 1.26 11.86
C ASN A 104 -14.72 2.10 12.94
N ILE A 105 -13.60 2.74 12.64
CA ILE A 105 -12.79 3.53 13.56
C ILE A 105 -12.42 4.83 12.84
N ASN A 106 -12.60 5.96 13.51
CA ASN A 106 -12.20 7.25 12.95
C ASN A 106 -10.71 7.53 13.19
N VAL A 107 -9.86 7.08 12.28
CA VAL A 107 -8.40 7.30 12.32
C VAL A 107 -7.97 8.76 12.28
N PHE A 108 -8.86 9.70 11.95
CA PHE A 108 -8.52 11.13 11.99
C PHE A 108 -8.65 11.72 13.40
N ASN A 109 -9.30 11.02 14.33
CA ASN A 109 -9.37 11.44 15.71
C ASN A 109 -8.12 10.94 16.46
N PRO A 110 -7.23 11.84 16.93
CA PRO A 110 -5.97 11.44 17.55
C PRO A 110 -6.16 10.63 18.84
N ILE A 111 -7.32 10.72 19.50
CA ILE A 111 -7.58 9.95 20.73
C ILE A 111 -7.66 8.44 20.47
N VAL A 112 -7.94 8.03 19.24
CA VAL A 112 -8.12 6.62 18.88
C VAL A 112 -6.84 5.80 19.06
N TYR A 113 -5.67 6.41 18.85
CA TYR A 113 -4.37 5.72 18.97
C TYR A 113 -4.04 5.27 20.40
N PRO A 114 -4.06 6.17 21.42
CA PRO A 114 -3.89 5.71 22.79
C PRO A 114 -5.11 4.90 23.27
N LYS A 115 -6.33 5.19 22.80
CA LYS A 115 -7.53 4.46 23.20
C LYS A 115 -7.50 3.00 22.76
N VAL A 116 -7.03 2.68 21.55
CA VAL A 116 -6.95 1.26 21.12
C VAL A 116 -6.03 0.47 22.02
N GLN A 117 -4.93 1.06 22.49
CA GLN A 117 -4.01 0.37 23.40
C GLN A 117 -4.67 0.06 24.74
N LEU A 118 -5.41 1.03 25.30
CA LEU A 118 -6.16 0.85 26.53
C LEU A 118 -7.23 -0.23 26.39
N VAL A 119 -8.01 -0.19 25.31
CA VAL A 119 -9.07 -1.17 25.03
C VAL A 119 -8.51 -2.58 24.93
N VAL A 120 -7.36 -2.77 24.27
CA VAL A 120 -6.67 -4.07 24.22
C VAL A 120 -6.24 -4.49 25.63
N ALA A 121 -5.52 -3.63 26.36
CA ALA A 121 -5.01 -3.95 27.69
C ALA A 121 -6.14 -4.29 28.68
N ASP A 122 -7.22 -3.52 28.69
CA ASP A 122 -8.39 -3.73 29.55
C ASP A 122 -9.12 -5.03 29.18
N TYR A 123 -9.19 -5.39 27.90
CA TYR A 123 -9.78 -6.65 27.48
C TYR A 123 -9.03 -7.85 28.06
N PHE A 124 -7.69 -7.85 27.97
CA PHE A 124 -6.87 -8.93 28.51
C PHE A 124 -6.86 -8.97 30.05
N LYS A 125 -7.00 -7.83 30.73
CA LYS A 125 -7.08 -7.77 32.19
C LYS A 125 -8.28 -8.54 32.76
N ASN A 126 -9.36 -8.64 31.99
CA ASN A 126 -10.59 -9.31 32.40
C ASN A 126 -10.63 -10.81 32.03
N LEU A 127 -9.61 -11.32 31.35
CA LEU A 127 -9.50 -12.73 30.98
C LEU A 127 -8.71 -13.51 32.02
N SER A 128 -9.03 -14.79 32.17
CA SER A 128 -8.09 -15.70 32.83
C SER A 128 -6.80 -15.83 32.01
N ILE A 129 -5.73 -16.28 32.65
CA ILE A 129 -4.42 -16.41 32.01
C ILE A 129 -4.48 -17.34 30.79
N ASN A 130 -5.26 -18.41 30.85
CA ASN A 130 -5.41 -19.36 29.74
C ASN A 130 -6.24 -18.78 28.60
N GLU A 131 -7.37 -18.13 28.91
CA GLU A 131 -8.17 -17.45 27.88
C GLU A 131 -7.38 -16.32 27.20
N GLY A 132 -6.58 -15.58 27.96
CA GLY A 132 -5.67 -14.57 27.43
C GLY A 132 -4.63 -15.19 26.50
N PHE A 133 -4.02 -16.31 26.88
CA PHE A 133 -3.07 -17.00 26.02
C PHE A 133 -3.70 -17.51 24.72
N ASP A 134 -4.87 -18.14 24.80
CA ASP A 134 -5.59 -18.64 23.63
C ASP A 134 -5.99 -17.50 22.68
N LEU A 135 -6.49 -16.40 23.22
CA LEU A 135 -6.82 -15.20 22.44
C LEU A 135 -5.57 -14.62 21.77
N LEU A 136 -4.46 -14.50 22.50
CA LEU A 136 -3.22 -13.96 21.96
C LEU A 136 -2.65 -14.85 20.86
N THR A 137 -2.75 -16.18 21.01
CA THR A 137 -2.37 -17.16 19.99
C THR A 137 -3.20 -16.99 18.71
N ASN A 138 -4.52 -16.85 18.86
CA ASN A 138 -5.42 -16.61 17.72
C ASN A 138 -5.10 -15.29 17.01
N GLU A 139 -4.83 -14.24 17.78
CA GLU A 139 -4.44 -12.93 17.25
C GLU A 139 -3.08 -12.99 16.55
N LYS A 140 -2.10 -13.73 17.08
CA LYS A 140 -0.80 -13.96 16.42
C LYS A 140 -0.98 -14.59 15.05
N ASN A 141 -1.78 -15.66 14.95
CA ASN A 141 -2.05 -16.33 13.68
C ASN A 141 -2.72 -15.40 12.66
N ARG A 142 -3.70 -14.61 13.11
CA ARG A 142 -4.43 -13.67 12.26
C ARG A 142 -3.54 -12.52 11.76
N ILE A 143 -2.69 -11.99 12.64
CA ILE A 143 -1.70 -10.96 12.31
C ILE A 143 -0.67 -11.50 11.30
N SER A 144 -0.27 -12.76 11.44
CA SER A 144 0.65 -13.41 10.49
C SER A 144 0.07 -13.47 9.08
N ILE A 145 -1.20 -13.90 8.95
CA ILE A 145 -1.92 -13.91 7.67
C ILE A 145 -2.03 -12.49 7.10
N PHE A 146 -2.37 -11.51 7.93
CA PHE A 146 -2.45 -10.11 7.53
C PHE A 146 -1.10 -9.60 6.99
N ARG A 147 0.02 -9.87 7.68
CA ARG A 147 1.37 -9.54 7.20
C ARG A 147 1.66 -10.17 5.84
N GLU A 148 1.41 -11.46 5.67
CA GLU A 148 1.67 -12.15 4.40
C GLU A 148 0.88 -11.52 3.23
N LYS A 149 -0.37 -11.10 3.47
CA LYS A 149 -1.15 -10.37 2.48
C LYS A 149 -0.51 -9.02 2.12
N LEU A 150 -0.03 -8.26 3.12
CA LEU A 150 0.67 -6.99 2.89
C LEU A 150 1.97 -7.20 2.10
N GLU A 151 2.80 -8.17 2.50
CA GLU A 151 4.06 -8.53 1.84
C GLU A 151 3.81 -8.90 0.36
N ARG A 152 2.79 -9.72 0.08
CA ARG A 152 2.41 -10.06 -1.29
C ARG A 152 2.01 -8.84 -2.12
N ILE A 153 1.28 -7.89 -1.54
CA ILE A 153 0.85 -6.67 -2.25
C ILE A 153 2.05 -5.79 -2.60
N ILE A 154 3.07 -5.70 -1.73
CA ILE A 154 4.28 -4.91 -1.99
C ILE A 154 5.27 -5.62 -2.93
N GLU A 155 5.41 -6.94 -2.84
CA GLU A 155 6.38 -7.73 -3.63
C GLU A 155 6.02 -7.81 -5.12
N VAL A 156 4.75 -8.13 -5.46
CA VAL A 156 4.29 -8.34 -6.85
C VAL A 156 4.45 -7.06 -7.72
N HIS A 157 4.85 -5.96 -7.09
CA HIS A 157 4.40 -4.63 -7.45
C HIS A 157 5.34 -3.50 -6.96
N SER A 158 6.58 -3.81 -6.57
CA SER A 158 7.55 -2.85 -5.99
C SER A 158 7.82 -1.60 -6.83
N LEU A 159 7.81 -1.70 -8.17
CA LEU A 159 8.14 -0.59 -9.08
C LEU A 159 7.12 0.57 -9.12
N HIS A 160 5.94 0.43 -8.51
CA HIS A 160 4.86 1.42 -8.64
C HIS A 160 4.16 1.74 -7.31
N ILE A 161 4.87 1.71 -6.20
CA ILE A 161 4.41 2.33 -4.95
C ILE A 161 5.46 3.40 -4.58
N ASP A 162 5.00 4.51 -4.03
CA ASP A 162 5.87 5.55 -3.47
C ASP A 162 6.79 4.95 -2.39
N GLU A 163 8.09 5.19 -2.46
CA GLU A 163 9.11 4.55 -1.59
C GLU A 163 8.76 4.70 -0.11
N ASN A 164 8.25 5.86 0.30
CA ASN A 164 7.82 6.11 1.67
C ASN A 164 6.66 5.20 2.10
N THR A 165 5.72 4.90 1.19
CA THR A 165 4.62 3.97 1.48
C THR A 165 5.08 2.54 1.57
N ILE A 166 6.00 2.12 0.69
CA ILE A 166 6.62 0.80 0.79
C ILE A 166 7.33 0.69 2.14
N SER A 167 8.14 1.69 2.49
CA SER A 167 8.87 1.73 3.76
C SER A 167 7.94 1.58 4.96
N ASN A 168 6.86 2.36 5.04
CA ASN A 168 5.94 2.29 6.18
C ASN A 168 5.18 0.96 6.27
N ILE A 169 4.83 0.35 5.13
CA ILE A 169 4.19 -0.98 5.13
C ILE A 169 5.21 -2.05 5.56
N SER A 170 6.42 -2.00 5.02
CA SER A 170 7.49 -2.94 5.37
C SER A 170 7.88 -2.84 6.84
N GLU A 171 7.91 -1.64 7.41
CA GLU A 171 8.15 -1.43 8.84
C GLU A 171 7.09 -2.12 9.69
N LEU A 172 5.80 -1.97 9.36
CA LEU A 172 4.71 -2.69 10.05
C LEU A 172 4.89 -4.22 9.91
N CYS A 173 5.27 -4.72 8.74
CA CYS A 173 5.53 -6.15 8.56
C CYS A 173 6.70 -6.67 9.41
N LEU A 174 7.75 -5.86 9.57
CA LEU A 174 8.88 -6.17 10.44
C LEU A 174 8.49 -6.15 11.91
N ASP A 175 7.72 -5.16 12.35
CA ASP A 175 7.18 -5.11 13.71
C ASP A 175 6.33 -6.34 14.04
N ILE A 176 5.52 -6.80 13.08
CA ILE A 176 4.73 -8.03 13.20
C ILE A 176 5.65 -9.25 13.38
N ARG A 177 6.72 -9.37 12.57
CA ARG A 177 7.70 -10.46 12.72
C ARG A 177 8.37 -10.44 14.08
N SER A 178 8.76 -9.27 14.57
CA SER A 178 9.32 -9.12 15.91
C SER A 178 8.36 -9.59 16.99
N PHE A 179 7.07 -9.22 16.90
CA PHE A 179 6.04 -9.70 17.80
C PHE A 179 5.88 -11.23 17.76
N GLU A 180 5.88 -11.83 16.57
CA GLU A 180 5.80 -13.30 16.44
C GLU A 180 6.97 -14.00 17.12
N ILE A 181 8.20 -13.52 16.90
CA ILE A 181 9.41 -14.08 17.52
C ILE A 181 9.34 -13.95 19.05
N GLU A 182 8.89 -12.82 19.56
CA GLU A 182 8.72 -12.62 21.01
C GLU A 182 7.59 -13.48 21.58
N PHE A 183 6.54 -13.75 20.79
CA PHE A 183 5.46 -14.61 21.23
C PHE A 183 5.91 -16.06 21.42
N GLU A 184 6.88 -16.55 20.64
CA GLU A 184 7.43 -17.91 20.76
C GLU A 184 8.01 -18.21 22.16
N PHE A 185 8.42 -17.18 22.92
CA PHE A 185 8.84 -17.37 24.32
C PHE A 185 7.72 -17.91 25.23
N ASN A 186 6.45 -17.68 24.90
CA ASN A 186 5.36 -18.28 25.67
C ASN A 186 5.33 -19.81 25.52
N PHE A 187 5.66 -20.37 24.35
CA PHE A 187 5.72 -21.82 24.14
C PHE A 187 6.91 -22.48 24.87
N ALA A 188 8.03 -21.75 25.04
CA ALA A 188 9.15 -22.26 25.82
C ALA A 188 8.80 -22.46 27.31
N ILE A 189 7.79 -21.74 27.82
CA ILE A 189 7.27 -21.90 29.18
C ILE A 189 6.28 -23.08 29.25
N ASP A 190 5.59 -23.40 28.16
CA ASP A 190 4.61 -24.49 28.10
C ASP A 190 5.27 -25.85 28.34
N ASP A 191 6.51 -26.06 27.86
CA ASP A 191 7.31 -27.25 28.14
C ASP A 191 7.54 -27.49 29.65
N LEU A 192 7.60 -26.41 30.45
CA LEU A 192 7.78 -26.47 31.90
C LEU A 192 6.44 -26.69 32.61
N ILE A 193 5.34 -26.19 32.03
CA ILE A 193 3.98 -26.40 32.51
C ILE A 193 3.53 -27.85 32.29
N GLU A 194 3.75 -28.40 31.09
CA GLU A 194 3.44 -29.81 30.77
C GLU A 194 4.19 -30.80 31.67
N LYS A 195 5.41 -30.44 32.09
CA LYS A 195 6.21 -31.23 33.04
C LYS A 195 5.80 -31.03 34.51
N GLY A 196 4.78 -30.20 34.77
CA GLY A 196 4.27 -29.91 36.11
C GLY A 196 5.23 -29.11 36.99
N VAL A 197 6.22 -28.42 36.39
CA VAL A 197 7.27 -27.70 37.13
C VAL A 197 6.81 -26.29 37.52
N THR A 198 5.91 -25.70 36.72
CA THR A 198 5.38 -24.34 36.92
C THR A 198 3.95 -24.23 36.40
N GLU A 199 3.23 -23.19 36.82
CA GLU A 199 1.95 -22.79 36.23
C GLU A 199 2.13 -21.51 35.40
N ARG A 200 1.21 -21.24 34.46
CA ARG A 200 1.25 -20.00 33.68
C ARG A 200 0.85 -18.83 34.58
N VAL A 201 1.81 -17.95 34.88
CA VAL A 201 1.59 -16.78 35.78
C VAL A 201 1.27 -15.49 35.01
N GLY A 202 1.48 -15.49 33.69
CA GLY A 202 1.16 -14.35 32.83
C GLY A 202 1.28 -14.67 31.34
N VAL A 203 0.81 -13.75 30.51
CA VAL A 203 0.85 -13.86 29.04
C VAL A 203 1.72 -12.72 28.52
N PHE A 204 2.84 -13.06 27.87
CA PHE A 204 3.75 -12.07 27.30
C PHE A 204 3.29 -11.66 25.90
N GLY A 205 3.38 -10.35 25.60
CA GLY A 205 3.11 -9.81 24.26
C GLY A 205 1.80 -9.02 24.12
N VAL A 206 0.96 -8.92 25.16
CA VAL A 206 -0.29 -8.12 25.11
C VAL A 206 -0.02 -6.65 24.76
N MET A 207 0.98 -6.04 25.38
CA MET A 207 1.34 -4.64 25.08
C MET A 207 1.92 -4.46 23.68
N ASN A 208 2.59 -5.48 23.14
CA ASN A 208 3.11 -5.43 21.78
C ASN A 208 1.98 -5.53 20.77
N LEU A 209 1.00 -6.42 21.03
CA LEU A 209 -0.22 -6.49 20.25
C LEU A 209 -0.95 -5.15 20.21
N ALA A 210 -1.14 -4.51 21.38
CA ALA A 210 -1.73 -3.19 21.50
C ALA A 210 -1.02 -2.13 20.62
N LYS A 211 0.32 -2.12 20.66
CA LYS A 211 1.14 -1.22 19.82
C LYS A 211 1.02 -1.54 18.33
N LEU A 212 0.91 -2.81 17.94
CA LEU A 212 0.70 -3.18 16.53
C LEU A 212 -0.62 -2.63 15.99
N TYR A 213 -1.69 -2.67 16.78
CA TYR A 213 -2.96 -2.05 16.39
C TYR A 213 -2.84 -0.54 16.20
N GLU A 214 -2.19 0.14 17.14
CA GLU A 214 -1.91 1.57 17.01
C GLU A 214 -1.13 1.87 15.73
N LYS A 215 0.01 1.18 15.50
CA LYS A 215 0.82 1.34 14.29
C LYS A 215 0.00 1.08 13.01
N THR A 216 -0.88 0.09 13.03
CA THR A 216 -1.78 -0.22 11.92
C THR A 216 -2.75 0.95 11.64
N LEU A 217 -3.32 1.55 12.67
CA LEU A 217 -4.21 2.72 12.55
C LEU A 217 -3.45 3.97 12.07
N ILE A 218 -2.21 4.18 12.51
CA ILE A 218 -1.34 5.27 12.05
C ILE A 218 -1.03 5.09 10.57
N LEU A 219 -0.63 3.88 10.15
CA LEU A 219 -0.41 3.55 8.75
C LEU A 219 -1.67 3.84 7.92
N MET A 220 -2.83 3.40 8.39
CA MET A 220 -4.10 3.66 7.72
C MET A 220 -4.35 5.16 7.48
N LYS A 221 -4.19 5.99 8.51
CA LYS A 221 -4.31 7.45 8.36
C LYS A 221 -3.33 7.98 7.31
N ASN A 222 -2.06 7.58 7.38
CA ASN A 222 -1.02 8.02 6.46
C ASN A 222 -1.31 7.64 4.99
N LEU A 223 -1.93 6.48 4.76
CA LEU A 223 -2.34 6.04 3.42
C LEU A 223 -3.51 6.87 2.88
N ILE A 224 -4.48 7.20 3.74
CA ILE A 224 -5.69 7.96 3.38
C ILE A 224 -5.39 9.46 3.19
N ASP A 225 -4.54 10.05 4.03
CA ASP A 225 -4.16 11.49 3.96
C ASP A 225 -3.46 11.87 2.65
N LYS A 226 -3.10 10.89 1.81
CA LYS A 226 -2.60 11.14 0.47
C LYS A 226 -3.68 11.79 -0.40
N LYS A 227 -3.25 12.69 -1.30
CA LYS A 227 -4.09 13.44 -2.28
C LYS A 227 -4.94 12.57 -3.23
N HIS A 228 -4.90 11.25 -3.09
CA HIS A 228 -5.58 10.29 -3.95
C HIS A 228 -6.85 9.71 -3.34
N PHE A 229 -7.11 9.95 -2.05
CA PHE A 229 -8.28 9.43 -1.35
C PHE A 229 -9.11 10.55 -0.73
N GLU A 230 -10.39 10.26 -0.54
CA GLU A 230 -11.37 11.10 0.13
C GLU A 230 -12.16 10.22 1.10
N THR A 231 -12.63 10.82 2.19
CA THR A 231 -13.36 10.11 3.23
C THR A 231 -14.70 10.75 3.53
N GLU A 232 -15.67 9.91 3.87
CA GLU A 232 -16.95 10.34 4.42
C GLU A 232 -17.11 9.70 5.80
N THR A 233 -17.20 10.54 6.84
CA THR A 233 -17.40 10.09 8.21
C THR A 233 -18.88 10.16 8.57
N LYS A 234 -19.41 9.08 9.15
CA LYS A 234 -20.78 9.03 9.69
C LYS A 234 -20.78 8.50 11.11
N LEU A 235 -21.69 9.00 11.93
CA LEU A 235 -22.01 8.40 13.23
C LEU A 235 -22.71 7.06 13.00
N LYS A 236 -22.23 6.03 13.69
CA LYS A 236 -22.89 4.72 13.69
C LYS A 236 -24.20 4.85 14.50
N LYS A 237 -25.32 4.48 13.88
CA LYS A 237 -26.63 4.43 14.55
C LYS A 237 -26.73 3.22 15.45
#